data_AF-A0A2P4Y0X7-F1
#
_entry.id   AF-A0A2P4Y0X7-F1
#
_cell.length_a   1.000
_cell.length_b   1.000
_cell.length_c   1.000
_cell.angle_alpha   90.00
_cell.angle_beta   90.00
_cell.angle_gamma   90.00
#
_symmetry.space_group_name_H-M   'P 1'
#
loop_
_entity.id
_entity.type
_entity.pdbx_description
1 polymer ?
#
loop_
_entity_poly.entity_id
_entity_poly.type
_entity_poly.pdbx_seq_one_letter_code
_entity_poly.pdbx_strand_id
1 'polypeptide(L)'
;MAATGGTDAPDYAKGSGLTKFDIPAEYDLIMYNPENEQYRVDWITDAYMWLGKTVGGCSSINSATYFRPPDAYTNQSQWPFPASQMNAKMDENEKLHGHTDVPSPDGK
;
A
#
# COMPACT_ATOMS: atom_id res chain seq x y z
N MET A 1 10.72 -7.81 0.42
CA MET A 1 11.81 -8.82 0.43
C MET A 1 11.90 -9.71 -0.82
N ALA A 2 10.82 -10.18 -1.49
CA ALA A 2 10.99 -11.13 -2.62
C ALA A 2 11.30 -10.52 -4.01
N ALA A 3 11.10 -9.22 -4.27
CA ALA A 3 11.45 -8.62 -5.58
C ALA A 3 12.84 -7.97 -5.61
N THR A 4 13.36 -7.51 -4.47
CA THR A 4 14.61 -6.73 -4.37
C THR A 4 15.56 -7.22 -3.29
N GLY A 5 15.23 -8.29 -2.56
CA GLY A 5 15.98 -8.70 -1.37
C GLY A 5 15.92 -7.69 -0.21
N GLY A 6 15.15 -6.61 -0.32
CA GLY A 6 15.19 -5.51 0.64
C GLY A 6 16.39 -4.56 0.45
N THR A 7 17.03 -4.56 -0.72
CA THR A 7 18.24 -3.76 -0.96
C THR A 7 18.07 -2.63 -1.98
N ASP A 8 16.88 -2.49 -2.59
CA ASP A 8 16.60 -1.39 -3.53
C ASP A 8 16.30 -0.10 -2.77
N ALA A 9 17.37 0.56 -2.33
CA ALA A 9 17.33 1.85 -1.64
C ALA A 9 17.59 2.99 -2.64
N PRO A 10 16.87 4.12 -2.53
CA PRO A 10 17.23 5.31 -3.28
C PRO A 10 18.58 5.85 -2.78
N ASP A 11 19.31 6.56 -3.65
CA ASP A 11 20.69 7.00 -3.37
C ASP A 11 20.82 7.80 -2.07
N TYR A 12 19.84 8.65 -1.76
CA TYR A 12 19.84 9.48 -0.55
C TYR A 12 19.59 8.69 0.74
N ALA A 13 19.03 7.47 0.65
CA ALA A 13 18.71 6.63 1.79
C ALA A 13 19.66 5.43 1.93
N LYS A 14 20.74 5.38 1.13
CA LYS A 14 21.75 4.31 1.24
C LYS A 14 22.33 4.26 2.66
N GLY A 15 22.38 3.05 3.22
CA GLY A 15 22.89 2.80 4.58
C GLY A 15 21.87 3.02 5.70
N SER A 16 20.67 3.56 5.42
CA SER A 16 19.59 3.66 6.41
C SER A 16 18.89 2.31 6.70
N GLY A 17 19.03 1.34 5.78
CA GLY A 17 18.26 0.11 5.79
C GLY A 17 16.86 0.25 5.19
N LEU A 18 16.47 1.43 4.73
CA LEU A 18 15.18 1.68 4.07
C LEU A 18 15.29 1.45 2.55
N THR A 19 14.29 0.77 2.00
CA THR A 19 14.08 0.64 0.56
C THR A 19 13.17 1.75 0.05
N LYS A 20 13.04 1.86 -1.28
CA LYS A 20 12.03 2.74 -1.89
C LYS A 20 10.62 2.46 -1.36
N PHE A 21 10.28 1.20 -1.07
CA PHE A 21 8.96 0.82 -0.58
C PHE A 21 8.68 1.24 0.88
N ASP A 22 9.71 1.58 1.64
CA ASP A 22 9.59 1.96 3.05
C ASP A 22 9.40 3.47 3.25
N ILE A 23 9.71 4.26 2.21
CA ILE A 23 9.65 5.74 2.25
C ILE A 23 8.34 6.17 1.56
N PRO A 24 7.33 6.68 2.29
CA PRO A 24 6.01 6.97 1.71
C PRO A 24 6.04 7.90 0.48
N ALA A 25 6.97 8.84 0.45
CA ALA A 25 7.10 9.81 -0.65
C ALA A 25 7.59 9.19 -1.97
N GLU A 26 8.13 7.97 -1.95
CA GLU A 26 8.63 7.29 -3.16
C GLU A 26 7.51 6.63 -3.99
N TYR A 27 6.27 6.57 -3.50
CA TYR A 27 5.20 5.78 -4.15
C TYR A 27 4.99 6.15 -5.63
N ASP A 28 5.02 7.46 -5.95
CA ASP A 28 4.83 7.98 -7.32
C ASP A 28 5.98 7.52 -8.24
N LEU A 29 7.21 7.61 -7.73
CA LEU A 29 8.42 7.17 -8.44
C LEU A 29 8.46 5.66 -8.64
N ILE A 30 7.95 4.87 -7.70
CA ILE A 30 7.86 3.41 -7.87
C ILE A 30 6.79 3.07 -8.90
N MET A 31 5.62 3.70 -8.77
CA MET A 31 4.44 3.35 -9.55
C MET A 31 4.54 3.78 -11.00
N TYR A 32 4.97 5.01 -11.29
CA TYR A 32 4.84 5.63 -12.61
C TYR A 32 6.17 5.82 -13.37
N ASN A 33 7.28 5.25 -12.86
CA ASN A 33 8.57 5.26 -13.55
C ASN A 33 8.80 3.96 -14.36
N PRO A 34 9.11 4.04 -15.67
CA PRO A 34 9.50 2.88 -16.48
C PRO A 34 10.69 2.07 -15.92
N GLU A 35 11.63 2.72 -15.22
CA GLU A 35 12.78 2.04 -14.58
C GLU A 35 12.38 1.08 -13.45
N ASN A 36 11.11 1.13 -13.03
CA ASN A 36 10.52 0.31 -11.98
C ASN A 36 9.51 -0.71 -12.52
N GLU A 37 9.45 -0.92 -13.84
CA GLU A 37 8.53 -1.87 -14.48
C GLU A 37 8.70 -3.32 -13.98
N GLN A 38 9.88 -3.70 -13.49
CA GLN A 38 10.10 -5.01 -12.86
C GLN A 38 9.20 -5.27 -11.64
N TYR A 39 8.62 -4.23 -11.02
CA TYR A 39 7.69 -4.37 -9.90
C TYR A 39 6.23 -4.53 -10.34
N ARG A 40 5.97 -4.55 -11.64
CA ARG A 40 4.62 -4.73 -12.22
C ARG A 40 4.44 -6.14 -12.74
N VAL A 41 3.19 -6.57 -12.89
CA VAL A 41 2.87 -7.81 -13.60
C VAL A 41 3.25 -7.69 -15.07
N ASP A 42 3.90 -8.73 -15.60
CA ASP A 42 4.42 -8.81 -16.98
C ASP A 42 3.46 -9.54 -17.94
N TRP A 43 2.42 -10.18 -17.40
CA TRP A 43 1.45 -10.99 -18.16
C TRP A 43 0.20 -10.20 -18.60
N ILE A 44 0.09 -8.92 -18.26
CA ILE A 44 -0.97 -8.02 -18.73
C ILE A 44 -0.36 -7.02 -19.72
N THR A 45 -0.77 -7.09 -20.99
CA THR A 45 -0.21 -6.26 -22.07
C THR A 45 -1.19 -5.23 -22.62
N ASP A 46 -2.50 -5.46 -22.50
CA ASP A 46 -3.52 -4.75 -23.29
C ASP A 46 -4.28 -3.66 -22.51
N ALA A 47 -3.94 -3.46 -21.25
CA ALA A 47 -4.50 -2.39 -20.42
C ALA A 47 -3.39 -1.68 -19.66
N TYR A 48 -3.42 -0.35 -19.65
CA TYR A 48 -2.54 0.49 -18.83
C TYR A 48 -2.93 0.27 -17.36
N MET A 49 -2.36 -0.77 -16.76
CA MET A 49 -2.65 -1.23 -15.41
C MET A 49 -1.36 -1.31 -14.60
N TRP A 50 -1.46 -0.91 -13.34
CA TRP A 50 -0.34 -0.94 -12.42
C TRP A 50 -0.62 -1.90 -11.27
N LEU A 51 -0.48 -3.19 -11.57
CA LEU A 51 -0.61 -4.24 -10.58
C LEU A 51 0.76 -4.64 -10.06
N GLY A 52 0.93 -4.62 -8.73
CA GLY A 52 2.19 -4.91 -8.08
C GLY A 52 2.54 -6.41 -8.08
N LYS A 53 3.76 -6.73 -8.53
CA LYS A 53 4.43 -8.03 -8.47
C LYS A 53 5.51 -8.03 -7.38
N THR A 54 5.12 -7.65 -6.17
CA THR A 54 6.00 -7.54 -4.99
C THR A 54 5.44 -8.32 -3.80
N VAL A 55 6.24 -8.52 -2.75
CA VAL A 55 5.69 -9.03 -1.46
C VAL A 55 4.84 -7.92 -0.86
N GLY A 56 3.54 -8.19 -0.68
CA GLY A 56 2.53 -7.17 -0.34
C GLY A 56 1.67 -6.77 -1.55
N GLY A 57 2.11 -7.08 -2.78
CA GLY A 57 1.40 -6.72 -4.00
C GLY A 57 1.21 -5.21 -4.10
N CYS A 58 -0.02 -4.78 -4.42
CA CYS A 58 -0.32 -3.36 -4.59
C CYS A 58 -0.17 -2.54 -3.30
N SER A 59 -0.26 -3.14 -2.11
CA SER A 59 -0.10 -2.38 -0.86
C SER A 59 1.34 -1.87 -0.63
N SER A 60 2.32 -2.41 -1.36
CA SER A 60 3.71 -1.94 -1.29
C SER A 60 4.01 -0.81 -2.26
N ILE A 61 3.10 -0.49 -3.18
CA ILE A 61 3.33 0.49 -4.26
C ILE A 61 2.20 1.53 -4.37
N ASN A 62 1.10 1.37 -3.64
CA ASN A 62 0.03 2.35 -3.60
C ASN A 62 0.40 3.56 -2.71
N SER A 63 -0.46 4.56 -2.66
CA SER A 63 -0.30 5.76 -1.82
C SER A 63 -0.52 5.52 -0.33
N ALA A 64 -0.61 4.26 0.11
CA ALA A 64 -0.92 3.85 1.49
C ALA A 64 -2.18 4.50 2.10
N THR A 65 -3.11 4.97 1.27
CA THR A 65 -4.32 5.63 1.75
C THR A 65 -5.24 4.62 2.42
N TYR A 66 -5.60 4.91 3.67
CA TYR A 66 -6.43 4.04 4.51
C TYR A 66 -7.72 4.74 4.91
N PHE A 67 -8.85 4.07 4.67
CA PHE A 67 -10.17 4.51 5.10
C PHE A 67 -10.97 3.34 5.64
N ARG A 68 -11.75 3.60 6.70
CA ARG A 68 -12.85 2.71 7.04
C ARG A 68 -13.98 2.87 6.02
N PRO A 69 -14.57 1.77 5.52
CA PRO A 69 -15.75 1.88 4.67
C PRO A 69 -16.92 2.45 5.50
N PRO A 70 -17.69 3.42 4.98
CA PRO A 70 -18.84 3.93 5.70
C PRO A 70 -19.94 2.87 5.79
N ASP A 71 -20.68 2.86 6.89
CA ASP A 71 -21.78 1.90 7.12
C ASP A 71 -22.79 1.87 5.97
N ALA A 72 -23.11 3.04 5.40
CA ALA A 72 -24.01 3.16 4.26
C ALA A 72 -23.53 2.34 3.04
N TYR A 73 -22.23 2.39 2.73
CA TYR A 73 -21.63 1.61 1.66
C TYR A 73 -21.68 0.11 1.98
N THR A 74 -21.28 -0.27 3.20
CA THR A 74 -21.26 -1.68 3.60
C THR A 74 -22.65 -2.30 3.56
N ASN A 75 -23.67 -1.59 4.05
CA ASN A 75 -25.05 -2.04 4.05
C ASN A 75 -25.67 -2.06 2.63
N GLN A 76 -25.23 -1.18 1.73
CA GLN A 76 -25.68 -1.19 0.33
C GLN A 76 -25.04 -2.31 -0.49
N SER A 77 -23.82 -2.73 -0.14
CA SER A 77 -22.99 -3.65 -0.95
C SER A 77 -23.48 -5.11 -0.97
N GLN A 78 -24.65 -5.42 -0.39
CA GLN A 78 -25.27 -6.76 -0.35
C GLN A 78 -24.37 -7.87 0.21
N TRP A 79 -23.40 -7.51 1.04
CA TRP A 79 -22.55 -8.49 1.73
C TRP A 79 -23.37 -9.35 2.71
N PRO A 80 -22.98 -10.61 2.96
CA PRO A 80 -23.65 -11.49 3.91
C PRO A 80 -23.31 -11.14 5.37
N PHE A 81 -23.10 -9.88 5.69
CA PHE A 81 -22.82 -9.37 7.04
C PHE A 81 -23.21 -7.89 7.15
N PRO A 82 -23.60 -7.41 8.35
CA PRO A 82 -23.92 -6.01 8.58
C PRO A 82 -22.66 -5.14 8.73
N ALA A 83 -22.83 -3.82 8.58
CA ALA A 83 -21.76 -2.86 8.83
C ALA A 83 -21.12 -2.99 10.23
N SER A 84 -21.89 -3.34 11.26
CA SER A 84 -21.36 -3.54 12.62
C SER A 84 -20.30 -4.64 12.69
N GLN A 85 -20.43 -5.70 11.89
CA GLN A 85 -19.45 -6.77 11.82
C GLN A 85 -18.18 -6.31 11.07
N MET A 86 -18.34 -5.50 10.02
CA MET A 86 -17.21 -4.88 9.32
C MET A 86 -16.41 -3.97 10.26
N ASN A 87 -17.11 -3.11 11.00
CA ASN A 87 -16.50 -2.19 11.96
C ASN A 87 -15.73 -2.95 13.06
N ALA A 88 -16.30 -4.03 13.60
CA ALA A 88 -15.60 -4.87 14.58
C ALA A 88 -14.30 -5.47 14.01
N LYS A 89 -14.27 -5.83 12.72
CA LYS A 89 -13.05 -6.32 12.06
C LYS A 89 -12.03 -5.22 11.76
N MET A 90 -12.48 -4.00 11.46
CA MET A 90 -11.58 -2.85 11.38
C MET A 90 -10.98 -2.52 12.76
N ASP A 91 -11.77 -2.58 13.83
CA ASP A 91 -11.28 -2.39 15.21
C ASP A 91 -10.23 -3.45 15.61
N GLU A 92 -10.42 -4.70 15.18
CA GLU A 92 -9.41 -5.76 15.38
C GLU A 92 -8.15 -5.49 14.56
N ASN A 93 -8.29 -5.10 13.29
CA ASN A 93 -7.17 -4.82 12.40
C ASN A 93 -6.32 -3.63 12.89
N GLU A 94 -6.95 -2.57 13.36
CA GLU A 94 -6.29 -1.34 13.78
C GLU A 94 -5.48 -1.47 15.09
N LYS A 95 -5.69 -2.56 15.84
CA LYS A 95 -4.80 -2.93 16.95
C LYS A 95 -3.42 -3.39 16.48
N LEU A 96 -3.33 -3.90 15.24
CA LEU A 96 -2.09 -4.36 14.62
C LEU A 96 -1.56 -3.34 13.61
N HIS A 97 -2.45 -2.75 12.82
CA HIS A 97 -2.15 -1.78 11.76
C HIS A 97 -2.81 -0.45 12.10
N GLY A 98 -2.15 0.35 12.93
CA GLY A 98 -2.63 1.69 13.28
C GLY A 98 -2.79 2.58 12.05
N HIS A 99 -3.59 3.64 12.19
CA HIS A 99 -3.80 4.64 11.14
C HIS A 99 -3.36 6.02 11.63
N THR A 100 -3.01 6.90 10.69
CA THR A 100 -2.65 8.29 10.97
C THR A 100 -2.92 9.14 9.74
N ASP A 101 -3.39 10.37 9.95
CA ASP A 101 -3.45 11.45 8.95
C ASP A 101 -2.20 12.35 9.01
N VAL A 102 -1.34 12.15 10.01
CA VAL A 102 -0.05 12.83 10.18
C VAL A 102 1.04 11.75 10.28
N PRO A 103 1.52 11.22 9.13
CA PRO A 103 2.50 10.12 9.12
C PRO A 103 3.91 10.56 9.53
N SER A 104 4.19 11.86 9.59
CA SER A 104 5.48 12.35 10.06
C SER A 104 5.66 12.05 11.56
N PRO A 105 6.78 11.43 11.98
CA PRO A 105 7.03 11.12 13.39
C PRO A 105 7.08 12.34 14.31
N ASP A 106 7.33 13.54 13.78
CA ASP A 106 7.33 14.79 14.53
C ASP A 106 5.95 15.43 14.66
N GLY A 107 4.91 14.81 14.10
CA GLY A 107 3.53 15.26 14.18
C GLY A 107 3.26 16.55 13.39
N LYS A 108 4.12 16.89 12.42
CA LYS A 108 3.98 18.07 11.56
C LYS A 108 3.66 17.71 10.12
#